data_AF-A0A9E1RTW3-F1
#
_entry.id   AF-A0A9E1RTW3-F1
#
_cell.length_a   1.000
_cell.length_b   1.000
_cell.length_c   1.000
_cell.angle_alpha   90.00
_cell.angle_beta   90.00
_cell.angle_gamma   90.00
#
_symmetry.space_group_name_H-M   'P 1'
#
loop_
_entity.id
_entity.type
_entity.pdbx_description
1 polymer ?
#
loop_
_entity_poly.entity_id
_entity_poly.type
_entity_poly.pdbx_seq_one_letter_code
_entity_poly.pdbx_strand_id
1 'polypeptide(L)' 'ADHANSILMAGRADLVCLARPHLANPYWLLHAATEIGDRHAPWPLPYEAGRDQLWRLADREAQTAPPSQTAIATKTGSPS' A
#
# COMPACT_ATOMS: atom_id res chain seq x y z
N ALA A 1 -5.14 0.62 -3.32
CA ALA A 1 -4.19 0.24 -4.40
C ALA A 1 -4.16 -1.28 -4.69
N ASP A 2 -5.22 -1.99 -4.34
CA ASP A 2 -5.11 -3.39 -3.92
C ASP A 2 -5.01 -4.39 -5.07
N HIS A 3 -5.49 -4.04 -6.25
CA HIS A 3 -5.46 -4.95 -7.39
C HIS A 3 -4.02 -5.22 -7.86
N ALA A 4 -3.19 -4.17 -7.97
CA ALA A 4 -1.78 -4.34 -8.34
C ALA A 4 -1.03 -5.15 -7.28
N ASN A 5 -1.20 -4.82 -6.00
CA ASN A 5 -0.60 -5.55 -4.88
C ASN A 5 -1.05 -7.02 -4.84
N SER A 6 -2.33 -7.29 -5.08
CA SER A 6 -2.87 -8.66 -5.11
C SER A 6 -2.34 -9.51 -6.28
N ILE A 7 -1.99 -8.89 -7.42
CA ILE A 7 -1.38 -9.61 -8.55
C ILE A 7 0.04 -10.04 -8.18
N LEU A 8 0.82 -9.11 -7.62
CA LEU A 8 2.20 -9.35 -7.18
C LEU A 8 2.24 -10.38 -6.05
N MET A 9 1.44 -10.20 -5.01
CA MET A 9 1.40 -11.12 -3.85
C MET A 9 0.90 -12.52 -4.20
N ALA A 10 0.10 -12.66 -5.26
CA ALA A 10 -0.33 -13.96 -5.77
C ALA A 10 0.73 -14.67 -6.62
N GLY A 11 1.92 -14.07 -6.81
CA GLY A 11 2.99 -14.62 -7.66
C GLY A 11 2.61 -14.69 -9.15
N ARG A 12 1.61 -13.92 -9.58
CA ARG A 12 1.09 -13.97 -10.96
C ARG A 12 1.85 -13.05 -11.92
N ALA A 13 2.65 -12.14 -11.40
CA ALA A 13 3.51 -11.27 -12.19
C ALA A 13 4.65 -10.72 -11.32
N ASP A 14 5.78 -10.44 -11.97
CA ASP A 14 6.91 -9.72 -11.35
C ASP A 14 6.87 -8.20 -11.63
N LEU A 15 6.14 -7.79 -12.67
CA LEU A 15 5.95 -6.38 -13.06
C LEU A 15 4.48 -6.14 -13.47
N VAL A 16 3.94 -4.99 -13.07
CA VAL A 16 2.58 -4.56 -13.44
C VAL A 16 2.64 -3.20 -14.13
N CYS A 17 2.28 -3.16 -15.42
CA CYS A 17 2.17 -1.91 -16.18
C CYS A 17 0.83 -1.22 -15.93
N LEU A 18 0.86 0.09 -15.63
CA LEU A 18 -0.32 0.89 -15.35
C LEU A 18 -0.65 1.79 -16.55
N ALA A 19 -1.91 1.76 -17.02
CA ALA A 19 -2.38 2.63 -18.11
C ALA A 19 -3.50 3.57 -17.64
N ARG A 20 -4.73 3.04 -17.49
CA ARG A 20 -5.90 3.85 -17.11
C ARG A 20 -5.74 4.62 -15.78
N PRO A 21 -5.18 4.04 -14.70
CA PRO A 21 -4.97 4.78 -13.45
C PRO A 21 -4.04 5.98 -13.63
N HIS A 22 -2.99 5.83 -14.46
CA HIS A 22 -2.03 6.89 -14.73
C HIS A 22 -2.63 8.03 -15.58
N LEU A 23 -3.57 7.71 -16.48
CA LEU A 23 -4.29 8.73 -17.25
C LEU A 23 -5.25 9.55 -16.38
N ALA A 24 -5.89 8.91 -15.39
CA ALA A 24 -6.81 9.60 -14.48
C ALA A 24 -6.06 10.39 -13.40
N ASN A 25 -4.92 9.87 -12.91
CA ASN A 25 -4.08 10.53 -11.93
C ASN A 25 -2.60 10.15 -12.16
N PRO A 26 -1.76 11.08 -12.67
CA PRO A 26 -0.34 10.79 -12.93
C PRO A 26 0.45 10.54 -11.64
N TYR A 27 0.01 11.05 -10.50
CA TYR A 27 0.66 10.85 -9.20
C TYR A 27 0.04 9.72 -8.38
N TRP A 28 -0.81 8.88 -8.99
CA TRP A 28 -1.44 7.73 -8.33
C TRP A 28 -0.42 6.87 -7.58
N LEU A 29 0.77 6.67 -8.14
CA LEU A 29 1.81 5.85 -7.53
C LEU A 29 2.30 6.43 -6.19
N LEU A 30 2.41 7.76 -6.06
CA LEU A 30 2.84 8.41 -4.81
C LEU A 30 1.80 8.25 -3.69
N HIS A 31 0.52 8.28 -4.05
CA HIS A 31 -0.57 8.01 -3.12
C HIS A 31 -0.57 6.54 -2.68
N ALA A 32 -0.47 5.60 -3.64
CA ALA A 32 -0.39 4.17 -3.34
C ALA A 32 0.85 3.82 -2.48
N ALA A 33 2.00 4.44 -2.75
CA ALA A 33 3.21 4.31 -1.95
C ALA A 33 3.00 4.82 -0.51
N THR A 34 2.31 5.94 -0.36
CA THR A 34 1.97 6.51 0.94
C THR A 34 1.07 5.58 1.76
N GLU A 35 0.03 5.00 1.14
CA GLU A 35 -0.90 4.03 1.75
C GLU A 35 -0.18 2.81 2.32
N ILE A 36 0.84 2.29 1.63
CA ILE A 36 1.63 1.14 2.08
C ILE A 36 2.77 1.52 3.05
N GLY A 37 2.90 2.80 3.39
CA GLY A 37 3.92 3.26 4.32
C GLY A 37 5.29 3.56 3.68
N ASP A 38 5.41 3.60 2.35
CA ASP A 38 6.68 4.01 1.71
C ASP A 38 6.98 5.49 2.00
N ARG A 39 8.26 5.75 2.30
CA ARG A 39 8.80 7.08 2.63
C ARG A 39 10.04 7.42 1.80
N HIS A 40 10.39 6.57 0.83
CA HIS A 40 11.63 6.71 0.06
C HIS A 40 11.42 7.26 -1.35
N ALA A 41 10.18 7.25 -1.86
CA ALA A 41 9.89 7.81 -3.17
C ALA A 41 10.34 9.29 -3.25
N PRO A 42 11.00 9.71 -4.35
CA PRO A 42 11.35 11.11 -4.56
C PRO A 42 10.10 11.91 -4.96
N TRP A 43 9.91 13.06 -4.32
CA TRP A 43 8.81 14.00 -4.64
C TRP A 43 9.38 15.28 -5.25
N PRO A 44 8.67 15.92 -6.19
CA PRO A 44 9.02 17.26 -6.63
C PRO A 44 9.01 18.25 -5.46
N LEU A 45 10.04 19.11 -5.36
CA LEU A 45 10.20 20.12 -4.32
C LEU A 45 8.92 20.92 -3.99
N PRO A 46 8.13 21.39 -4.97
CA PRO A 46 6.91 22.15 -4.68
C PRO A 46 5.82 21.37 -3.91
N TYR A 47 5.91 20.04 -3.86
CA TYR A 47 4.88 19.17 -3.30
C TYR A 47 5.27 18.51 -1.98
N GLU A 48 6.44 18.83 -1.41
CA GLU A 48 6.88 18.24 -0.14
C GLU A 48 5.93 18.56 1.02
N ALA A 49 5.38 19.77 1.08
CA ALA A 49 4.38 20.11 2.11
C ALA A 49 3.12 19.23 2.00
N GLY A 50 2.70 18.92 0.76
CA GLY A 50 1.57 18.04 0.48
C GLY A 50 1.87 16.57 0.82
N ARG A 51 3.09 16.11 0.53
CA ARG A 51 3.61 14.79 0.94
C ARG A 51 3.52 14.62 2.45
N ASP A 52 4.07 15.57 3.21
CA ASP A 52 4.13 15.48 4.67
C ASP A 52 2.74 15.54 5.30
N GLN A 53 1.80 16.26 4.67
CA GLN A 53 0.39 16.19 5.05
C GLN A 53 -0.21 14.81 4.76
N LEU A 54 0.01 14.27 3.55
CA LEU A 54 -0.53 12.98 3.14
C LEU A 54 -0.01 11.84 4.02
N TRP A 55 1.28 11.84 4.37
CA TRP A 55 1.87 10.87 5.29
C TRP A 55 1.23 10.92 6.68
N ARG A 56 1.03 12.11 7.25
CA ARG A 56 0.35 12.25 8.55
C ARG A 56 -1.09 11.74 8.51
N LEU A 57 -1.79 11.93 7.39
CA LEU A 57 -3.14 11.40 7.22
C LEU A 57 -3.12 9.88 7.14
N ALA A 58 -2.23 9.29 6.35
CA ALA A 58 -2.07 7.85 6.24
C ALA A 58 -1.69 7.21 7.59
N ASP A 59 -0.78 7.82 8.34
CA ASP A 59 -0.40 7.34 9.67
C ASP A 59 -1.60 7.36 10.63
N ARG A 60 -2.45 8.40 10.55
CA ARG A 60 -3.67 8.49 11.35
C ARG A 60 -4.69 7.42 10.95
N GLU A 61 -4.88 7.20 9.65
CA GLU A 61 -5.77 6.16 9.15
C GLU A 61 -5.32 4.77 9.63
N ALA A 62 -4.01 4.50 9.58
CA ALA A 62 -3.42 3.26 10.09
C ALA A 62 -3.63 3.07 11.61
N GLN A 63 -3.64 4.14 12.40
CA GLN A 63 -3.94 4.08 13.83
C GLN A 63 -5.42 3.80 14.13
N THR A 64 -6.32 4.28 13.27
CA THR A 64 -7.77 4.09 13.42
C THR A 64 -8.29 2.79 12.82
N ALA A 65 -7.49 2.13 11.97
CA ALA A 65 -7.86 0.86 11.39
C ALA A 65 -7.96 -0.22 12.49
N PRO A 66 -9.05 -1.01 12.54
CA PRO A 66 -9.13 -2.12 13.48
C PRO A 66 -7.97 -3.09 13.23
N PRO A 67 -7.42 -3.76 14.26
CA PRO A 67 -6.38 -4.75 14.06
C PRO A 67 -6.93 -5.86 13.16
N SER A 68 -6.49 -5.88 11.91
CA SER A 68 -6.78 -6.95 10.96
C SER A 68 -6.29 -8.25 11.57
N GLN A 69 -7.23 -9.12 11.96
CA GLN A 69 -6.98 -10.42 12.57
C GLN A 69 -6.08 -11.26 11.65
N THR A 70 -4.77 -11.21 11.88
CA THR A 70 -3.81 -12.21 11.40
C THR A 70 -3.61 -13.22 12.53
N ALA A 71 -4.71 -13.85 12.93
CA ALA A 71 -4.68 -15.09 13.70
C ALA A 71 -4.72 -16.26 12.70
N ILE A 72 -3.67 -16.40 11.90
CA ILE A 72 -3.47 -17.60 11.08
C ILE A 72 -2.91 -18.70 11.97
N ALA A 73 -3.80 -19.60 12.37
CA ALA A 73 -3.57 -21.02 12.62
C ALA A 73 -2.13 -21.42 13.00
N THR A 74 -1.82 -21.44 14.29
CA THR A 74 -0.90 -22.44 14.82
C THR A 74 -1.52 -23.82 14.61
N LYS A 75 -1.16 -24.45 13.49
CA LYS A 75 -1.09 -25.90 13.28
C LYS A 75 -0.78 -26.59 14.62
N THR A 76 -1.49 -27.63 15.05
CA THR A 76 -1.33 -29.00 14.55
C THR A 76 -2.46 -29.87 15.09
N GLY A 77 -3.02 -30.74 14.26
CA GLY A 77 -3.87 -31.84 14.74
C GLY A 77 -3.12 -32.84 15.62
N SER A 78 -3.90 -33.50 16.48
CA SER A 78 -3.73 -34.82 17.12
C SER A 78 -2.82 -35.81 16.36
N PRO A 79 -2.15 -36.80 17.03
CA PRO A 79 -2.84 -37.80 17.86
C PRO A 79 -2.10 -38.33 19.11
N SER A 80 -2.87 -38.58 20.17
CA SER A 80 -2.92 -39.81 20.97
C SER A 80 -3.89 -39.65 22.12
#